data_AF-A0A949AST6-F1
#
_entry.id   AF-A0A949AST6-F1
#
_cell.length_a   1.000
_cell.length_b   1.000
_cell.length_c   1.000
_cell.angle_alpha   90.00
_cell.angle_beta   90.00
_cell.angle_gamma   90.00
#
_symmetry.space_group_name_H-M   'P 1'
#
loop_
_entity.id
_entity.type
_entity.pdbx_description
1 polymer ?
#
loop_
_entity_poly.entity_id
_entity_poly.type
_entity_poly.pdbx_seq_one_letter_code
_entity_poly.pdbx_strand_id
1 'polypeptide(L)'
;MKYTKGILGLFVSILIMGTSMNAFGFLGFGGTSWKEEVLLHDGSKIIVKRSQSYGGRGEIGQTPPIKEQDITFTVSGTNKTITWKSEYSGDVGRANFKLLALHILDGTPYIAAIPNLCLSYNKWGRPNPPYVFFKFDGNEWARIPLSEFPAEFKDINLVIDAKTQEKTVTAQSPVSAELVRKINSSLTQPEYKTILREPLPESALCPDWSSPRYTSPKAPLPIPPPSERKGDK
;
A
#
# COMPACT_ATOMS: atom_id res chain seq x y z
N MET A 1 -30.56 9.83 -70.73
CA MET A 1 -29.16 9.46 -70.42
C MET A 1 -28.55 10.59 -69.59
N LYS A 2 -28.39 10.37 -68.28
CA LYS A 2 -27.39 10.98 -67.37
C LYS A 2 -27.68 10.44 -65.96
N TYR A 3 -26.85 9.49 -65.55
CA TYR A 3 -26.83 8.86 -64.22
C TYR A 3 -26.01 9.74 -63.29
N THR A 4 -26.53 10.07 -62.11
CA THR A 4 -25.74 10.63 -61.00
C THR A 4 -25.69 9.60 -59.89
N LYS A 5 -24.49 9.07 -59.65
CA LYS A 5 -24.18 8.00 -58.70
C LYS A 5 -24.25 8.52 -57.27
N GLY A 6 -25.09 7.91 -56.44
CA GLY A 6 -25.09 8.09 -55.00
C GLY A 6 -23.90 7.37 -54.37
N ILE A 7 -23.15 8.11 -53.54
CA ILE A 7 -21.98 7.63 -52.79
C ILE A 7 -22.47 6.72 -51.67
N LEU A 8 -22.09 5.44 -51.74
CA LEU A 8 -22.33 4.43 -50.71
C LEU A 8 -21.27 4.61 -49.61
N GLY A 9 -21.69 5.11 -48.45
CA GLY A 9 -20.84 5.28 -47.28
C GLY A 9 -20.41 3.93 -46.68
N LEU A 10 -19.10 3.71 -46.66
CA LEU A 10 -18.44 2.54 -46.08
C LEU A 10 -18.46 2.63 -44.54
N PHE A 11 -19.29 1.81 -43.87
CA PHE A 11 -19.23 1.63 -42.41
C PHE A 11 -18.04 0.72 -42.07
N VAL A 12 -16.91 1.32 -41.68
CA VAL A 12 -15.78 0.60 -41.09
C VAL A 12 -16.06 0.42 -39.60
N SER A 13 -16.57 -0.73 -39.21
CA SER A 13 -16.66 -1.15 -37.81
C SER A 13 -15.25 -1.44 -37.28
N ILE A 14 -14.71 -0.54 -36.47
CA ILE A 14 -13.46 -0.76 -35.72
C ILE A 14 -13.77 -1.73 -34.59
N LEU A 15 -13.40 -2.99 -34.80
CA LEU A 15 -13.36 -4.02 -33.76
C LEU A 15 -12.24 -3.64 -32.78
N ILE A 16 -12.57 -2.94 -31.69
CA ILE A 16 -11.61 -2.70 -30.60
C ILE A 16 -11.43 -4.05 -29.89
N MET A 17 -10.40 -4.78 -30.28
CA MET A 17 -9.90 -5.92 -29.52
C MET A 17 -9.54 -5.42 -28.12
N GLY A 18 -10.33 -5.84 -27.13
CA GLY A 18 -10.00 -5.71 -25.73
C GLY A 18 -8.73 -6.50 -25.45
N THR A 19 -7.58 -5.83 -25.57
CA THR A 19 -6.31 -6.35 -25.09
C THR A 19 -6.38 -6.34 -23.57
N SER A 20 -6.73 -7.49 -22.98
CA SER A 20 -6.50 -7.75 -21.57
C SER A 20 -4.99 -7.66 -21.33
N MET A 21 -4.50 -6.49 -20.93
CA MET A 21 -3.10 -6.28 -20.57
C MET A 21 -2.81 -7.03 -19.26
N ASN A 22 -2.57 -8.33 -19.35
CA ASN A 22 -1.77 -9.05 -18.38
C ASN A 22 -0.30 -8.84 -18.72
N ALA A 23 0.16 -7.60 -18.59
CA ALA A 23 1.55 -7.21 -18.86
C ALA A 23 2.20 -6.64 -17.59
N PHE A 24 2.26 -7.45 -16.52
CA PHE A 24 3.15 -7.22 -15.37
C PHE A 24 3.72 -8.54 -14.84
N GLY A 25 4.19 -9.40 -15.75
CA GLY A 25 4.88 -10.66 -15.37
C GLY A 25 5.92 -11.16 -16.36
N PHE A 26 6.16 -10.49 -17.50
CA PHE A 26 6.97 -11.03 -18.59
C PHE A 26 8.45 -10.58 -18.59
N LEU A 27 8.92 -9.88 -17.55
CA LEU A 27 10.34 -9.54 -17.42
C LEU A 27 10.79 -9.78 -15.98
N GLY A 28 11.01 -11.04 -15.58
CA GLY A 28 11.98 -11.49 -14.55
C GLY A 28 12.15 -10.78 -13.20
N PHE A 29 11.34 -9.79 -12.84
CA PHE A 29 11.43 -9.06 -11.57
C PHE A 29 10.46 -9.70 -10.59
N GLY A 30 11.00 -10.31 -9.52
CA GLY A 30 10.21 -11.00 -8.51
C GLY A 30 9.11 -10.13 -7.92
N GLY A 31 7.89 -10.66 -7.87
CA GLY A 31 6.70 -9.98 -7.39
C GLY A 31 5.52 -10.93 -7.21
N THR A 32 4.54 -10.50 -6.42
CA THR A 32 3.29 -11.25 -6.18
C THR A 32 2.12 -10.38 -6.59
N SER A 33 1.12 -10.97 -7.24
CA SER A 33 -0.16 -10.30 -7.48
C SER A 33 -1.32 -11.22 -7.13
N TRP A 34 -2.37 -10.65 -6.56
CA TRP A 34 -3.58 -11.38 -6.18
C TRP A 34 -4.80 -10.46 -6.28
N LYS A 35 -5.98 -11.05 -6.11
CA LYS A 35 -7.24 -10.32 -5.95
C LYS A 35 -7.74 -10.52 -4.53
N GLU A 36 -8.27 -9.48 -3.90
CA GLU A 36 -8.93 -9.57 -2.60
C GLU A 36 -10.30 -8.89 -2.64
N GLU A 37 -11.26 -9.50 -1.96
CA GLU A 37 -12.56 -8.90 -1.68
C GLU A 37 -12.41 -7.86 -0.57
N VAL A 38 -12.87 -6.65 -0.85
CA VAL A 38 -12.91 -5.57 0.14
C VAL A 38 -14.37 -5.37 0.53
N LEU A 39 -14.67 -5.65 1.80
CA LEU A 39 -15.95 -5.34 2.42
C LEU A 39 -15.96 -3.85 2.80
N LEU A 40 -16.87 -3.09 2.21
CA LEU A 40 -17.04 -1.66 2.45
C LEU A 40 -17.96 -1.41 3.66
N HIS A 41 -17.93 -0.17 4.15
CA HIS A 41 -18.68 0.27 5.32
C HIS A 41 -20.22 0.11 5.19
N ASP A 42 -20.75 0.09 3.96
CA ASP A 42 -22.17 -0.12 3.64
C ASP A 42 -22.56 -1.60 3.50
N GLY A 43 -21.60 -2.52 3.71
CA GLY A 43 -21.78 -3.96 3.57
C GLY A 43 -21.63 -4.48 2.14
N SER A 44 -21.43 -3.60 1.15
CA SER A 44 -21.12 -4.01 -0.22
C SER A 44 -19.68 -4.54 -0.31
N LYS A 45 -19.41 -5.34 -1.35
CA LYS A 45 -18.08 -5.89 -1.63
C LYS A 45 -17.59 -5.43 -2.99
N ILE A 46 -16.30 -5.11 -3.08
CA ILE A 46 -15.61 -4.88 -4.36
C ILE A 46 -14.41 -5.81 -4.49
N ILE A 47 -13.96 -6.02 -5.74
CA ILE A 47 -12.72 -6.76 -6.01
C ILE A 47 -11.59 -5.77 -6.24
N VAL A 48 -10.54 -5.92 -5.45
CA VAL A 48 -9.29 -5.17 -5.60
C VAL A 48 -8.22 -6.11 -6.12
N LYS A 49 -7.55 -5.73 -7.21
CA LYS A 49 -6.29 -6.37 -7.63
C LYS A 49 -5.16 -5.67 -6.90
N ARG A 50 -4.29 -6.42 -6.25
CA ARG A 50 -3.06 -5.92 -5.63
C ARG A 50 -1.85 -6.52 -6.31
N SER A 51 -0.80 -5.73 -6.44
CA SER A 51 0.50 -6.15 -6.98
C SER A 51 1.62 -5.59 -6.09
N GLN A 52 2.64 -6.42 -5.87
CA GLN A 52 3.82 -6.06 -5.08
C GLN A 52 5.08 -6.55 -5.79
N SER A 53 6.12 -5.71 -5.79
CA SER A 53 7.48 -6.11 -6.18
C SER A 53 8.38 -6.15 -4.95
N TYR A 54 9.44 -6.97 -5.01
CA TYR A 54 10.36 -7.15 -3.88
C TYR A 54 11.78 -6.73 -4.22
N GLY A 55 12.46 -6.14 -3.24
CA GLY A 55 13.81 -5.59 -3.40
C GLY A 55 14.02 -4.33 -2.57
N GLY A 56 15.20 -3.73 -2.67
CA GLY A 56 15.58 -2.53 -1.91
C GLY A 56 16.58 -2.85 -0.79
N ARG A 57 16.71 -1.92 0.16
CA ARG A 57 17.68 -2.03 1.26
C ARG A 57 17.19 -3.06 2.28
N GLY A 58 18.00 -4.08 2.54
CA GLY A 58 17.77 -5.12 3.54
C GLY A 58 19.08 -5.71 4.05
N GLU A 59 18.99 -6.46 5.14
CA GLU A 59 20.14 -7.17 5.71
C GLU A 59 20.43 -8.45 4.91
N ILE A 60 21.69 -8.85 4.86
CA ILE A 60 22.11 -10.10 4.19
C ILE A 60 21.43 -11.28 4.90
N GLY A 61 20.80 -12.17 4.12
CA GLY A 61 20.08 -13.33 4.64
C GLY A 61 18.62 -13.05 5.03
N GLN A 62 18.16 -11.80 4.99
CA GLN A 62 16.74 -11.47 5.19
C GLN A 62 15.96 -11.52 3.88
N THR A 63 14.66 -11.79 3.97
CA THR A 63 13.76 -11.73 2.81
C THR A 63 13.70 -10.29 2.30
N PRO A 64 13.80 -10.06 0.96
CA PRO A 64 13.72 -8.71 0.41
C PRO A 64 12.40 -8.03 0.80
N PRO A 65 12.42 -6.74 1.19
CA PRO A 65 11.20 -6.02 1.55
C PRO A 65 10.35 -5.75 0.31
N ILE A 66 9.10 -5.30 0.54
CA ILE A 66 8.26 -4.75 -0.54
C ILE A 66 8.94 -3.49 -1.06
N LYS A 67 9.35 -3.53 -2.33
CA LYS A 67 9.98 -2.41 -3.03
C LYS A 67 8.92 -1.39 -3.43
N GLU A 68 7.85 -1.87 -4.05
CA GLU A 68 6.72 -1.08 -4.57
C GLU A 68 5.45 -1.90 -4.43
N GLN A 69 4.31 -1.22 -4.32
CA GLN A 69 3.00 -1.86 -4.36
C GLN A 69 1.93 -0.97 -4.96
N ASP A 70 0.93 -1.60 -5.56
CA ASP A 70 -0.26 -0.93 -6.07
C ASP A 70 -1.53 -1.74 -5.79
N ILE A 71 -2.64 -1.02 -5.71
CA ILE A 71 -3.98 -1.59 -5.81
C ILE A 71 -4.71 -0.97 -6.98
N THR A 72 -5.52 -1.77 -7.65
CA THR A 72 -6.38 -1.36 -8.77
C THR A 72 -7.77 -1.94 -8.60
N PHE A 73 -8.79 -1.11 -8.76
CA PHE A 73 -10.21 -1.49 -8.60
C PHE A 73 -11.11 -0.60 -9.45
N THR A 74 -12.35 -1.05 -9.66
CA THR A 74 -13.39 -0.29 -10.35
C THR A 74 -14.43 0.16 -9.33
N VAL A 75 -14.80 1.44 -9.36
CA VAL A 75 -15.82 1.98 -8.44
C VAL A 75 -17.20 1.48 -8.86
N SER A 76 -17.93 0.84 -7.95
CA SER A 76 -19.29 0.33 -8.18
C SER A 76 -20.21 1.39 -8.77
N GLY A 77 -21.00 1.01 -9.78
CA GLY A 77 -21.87 1.94 -10.50
C GLY A 77 -21.15 2.83 -11.53
N THR A 78 -19.83 2.69 -11.68
CA THR A 78 -19.04 3.38 -12.71
C THR A 78 -18.19 2.39 -13.51
N ASN A 79 -17.75 2.79 -14.71
CA ASN A 79 -16.74 2.06 -15.48
C ASN A 79 -15.31 2.59 -15.22
N LYS A 80 -15.11 3.33 -14.12
CA LYS A 80 -13.86 3.99 -13.82
C LYS A 80 -12.95 3.08 -13.01
N THR A 81 -11.82 2.71 -13.61
CA THR A 81 -10.74 1.99 -12.93
C THR A 81 -9.78 2.99 -12.29
N ILE A 82 -9.48 2.78 -11.01
CA ILE A 82 -8.63 3.63 -10.20
C ILE A 82 -7.46 2.80 -9.68
N THR A 83 -6.27 3.39 -9.70
CA THR A 83 -5.04 2.78 -9.17
C THR A 83 -4.46 3.68 -8.10
N TRP A 84 -4.08 3.10 -6.96
CA TRP A 84 -3.24 3.75 -5.95
C TRP A 84 -1.89 3.04 -5.89
N LYS A 85 -0.81 3.82 -5.72
CA LYS A 85 0.56 3.30 -5.69
C LYS A 85 1.32 3.79 -4.46
N SER A 86 2.09 2.88 -3.86
CA SER A 86 3.19 3.20 -2.95
C SER A 86 4.50 2.87 -3.64
N GLU A 87 5.12 3.87 -4.22
CA GLU A 87 6.35 3.75 -5.00
C GLU A 87 7.60 3.55 -4.11
N TYR A 88 8.69 3.15 -4.75
CA TYR A 88 9.99 3.00 -4.13
C TYR A 88 10.54 4.37 -3.76
N SER A 89 11.04 4.49 -2.53
CA SER A 89 11.68 5.69 -2.03
C SER A 89 13.14 5.36 -1.72
N GLY A 90 14.09 6.01 -2.40
CA GLY A 90 15.52 5.73 -2.25
C GLY A 90 16.08 6.05 -0.86
N ASP A 91 15.53 7.09 -0.23
CA ASP A 91 15.81 7.52 1.14
C ASP A 91 15.28 6.54 2.20
N VAL A 92 14.14 5.88 1.96
CA VAL A 92 13.58 4.83 2.83
C VAL A 92 14.13 3.44 2.46
N GLY A 93 14.53 3.24 1.20
CA GLY A 93 15.05 2.00 0.63
C GLY A 93 14.00 0.92 0.37
N ARG A 94 12.70 1.25 0.32
CA ARG A 94 11.55 0.33 0.14
C ARG A 94 10.27 1.11 -0.15
N ALA A 95 9.13 0.42 -0.22
CA ALA A 95 7.81 1.04 -0.31
C ALA A 95 7.53 1.91 0.93
N ASN A 96 6.95 3.10 0.69
CA ASN A 96 6.65 4.07 1.74
C ASN A 96 5.61 3.59 2.74
N PHE A 97 4.64 2.79 2.32
CA PHE A 97 3.46 2.51 3.14
C PHE A 97 3.20 1.02 3.31
N LYS A 98 2.54 0.65 4.42
CA LYS A 98 1.71 -0.55 4.51
C LYS A 98 0.26 -0.13 4.33
N LEU A 99 -0.39 -0.71 3.33
CA LEU A 99 -1.76 -0.37 2.97
C LEU A 99 -2.75 -1.17 3.82
N LEU A 100 -3.68 -0.49 4.50
CA LEU A 100 -4.54 -1.12 5.52
C LEU A 100 -6.00 -1.20 5.11
N ALA A 101 -6.53 -0.12 4.53
CA ALA A 101 -7.94 -0.06 4.17
C ALA A 101 -8.18 0.71 2.87
N LEU A 102 -9.21 0.28 2.15
CA LEU A 102 -9.84 0.99 1.06
C LEU A 102 -11.33 1.10 1.37
N HIS A 103 -11.84 2.32 1.42
CA HIS A 103 -13.27 2.59 1.56
C HIS A 103 -13.75 3.44 0.39
N ILE A 104 -15.05 3.41 0.12
CA ILE A 104 -15.69 4.27 -0.88
C ILE A 104 -16.94 4.83 -0.22
N LEU A 105 -17.08 6.16 -0.20
CA LEU A 105 -18.29 6.87 0.25
C LEU A 105 -18.77 7.76 -0.89
N ASP A 106 -20.04 7.67 -1.25
CA ASP A 106 -20.66 8.46 -2.33
C ASP A 106 -19.84 8.44 -3.64
N GLY A 107 -19.35 7.25 -4.02
CA GLY A 107 -18.51 7.05 -5.20
C GLY A 107 -17.09 7.59 -5.10
N THR A 108 -16.69 8.13 -3.95
CA THR A 108 -15.36 8.68 -3.69
C THR A 108 -14.51 7.67 -2.91
N PRO A 109 -13.39 7.18 -3.48
CA PRO A 109 -12.46 6.32 -2.77
C PRO A 109 -11.58 7.03 -1.74
N TYR A 110 -11.31 6.31 -0.66
CA TYR A 110 -10.45 6.71 0.44
C TYR A 110 -9.52 5.58 0.84
N ILE A 111 -8.28 5.90 1.16
CA ILE A 111 -7.27 4.94 1.62
C ILE A 111 -6.76 5.35 2.99
N ALA A 112 -6.63 4.36 3.87
CA ALA A 112 -5.82 4.45 5.08
C ALA A 112 -4.59 3.55 4.92
N ALA A 113 -3.42 4.14 5.11
CA ALA A 113 -2.16 3.43 5.11
C ALA A 113 -1.30 3.91 6.29
N ILE A 114 -0.36 3.09 6.74
CA ILE A 114 0.63 3.51 7.74
C ILE A 114 2.01 3.62 7.09
N PRO A 115 2.88 4.53 7.55
CA PRO A 115 4.27 4.54 7.12
C PRO A 115 4.97 3.22 7.41
N ASN A 116 5.70 2.70 6.42
CA ASN A 116 6.42 1.44 6.51
C ASN A 116 7.74 1.64 7.27
N LEU A 117 7.74 1.25 8.56
CA LEU A 117 8.86 1.42 9.50
C LEU A 117 9.21 2.88 9.80
N CYS A 118 10.16 3.06 10.72
CA CYS A 118 10.50 4.37 11.29
C CYS A 118 11.09 5.37 10.28
N LEU A 119 11.81 4.90 9.26
CA LEU A 119 12.33 5.78 8.21
C LEU A 119 11.20 6.45 7.42
N SER A 120 10.19 5.68 7.02
CA SER A 120 9.02 6.23 6.35
C SER A 120 8.19 7.09 7.31
N TYR A 121 8.04 6.66 8.56
CA TYR A 121 7.33 7.44 9.58
C TYR A 121 7.91 8.85 9.74
N ASN A 122 9.24 8.97 9.80
CA ASN A 122 9.94 10.25 9.84
C ASN A 122 9.72 11.07 8.56
N LYS A 123 9.88 10.45 7.39
CA LYS A 123 9.67 11.09 6.09
C LYS A 123 8.28 11.71 5.96
N TRP A 124 7.26 11.00 6.45
CA TRP A 124 5.85 11.39 6.28
C TRP A 124 5.30 12.26 7.42
N GLY A 125 6.18 12.81 8.25
CA GLY A 125 5.85 13.82 9.26
C GLY A 125 5.35 13.25 10.58
N ARG A 126 5.69 11.99 10.90
CA ARG A 126 5.41 11.32 12.17
C ARG A 126 3.92 11.45 12.60
N PRO A 127 2.95 11.05 11.74
CA PRO A 127 1.53 11.24 12.02
C PRO A 127 1.09 10.51 13.30
N ASN A 128 0.15 11.08 14.04
CA ASN A 128 -0.45 10.43 15.21
C ASN A 128 -1.97 10.72 15.28
N PRO A 129 -2.87 9.73 15.14
CA PRO A 129 -2.62 8.29 14.94
C PRO A 129 -1.75 7.99 13.71
N PRO A 130 -1.06 6.83 13.63
CA PRO A 130 0.06 6.60 12.72
C PRO A 130 -0.32 6.38 11.24
N TYR A 131 -1.37 7.04 10.76
CA TYR A 131 -1.89 6.92 9.42
C TYR A 131 -1.48 8.07 8.50
N VAL A 132 -1.39 7.76 7.22
CA VAL A 132 -1.46 8.70 6.12
C VAL A 132 -2.70 8.37 5.32
N PHE A 133 -3.64 9.31 5.29
CA PHE A 133 -4.92 9.17 4.62
C PHE A 133 -4.85 9.77 3.22
N PHE A 134 -5.51 9.12 2.28
CA PHE A 134 -5.65 9.60 0.91
C PHE A 134 -7.11 9.61 0.51
N LYS A 135 -7.49 10.60 -0.29
CA LYS A 135 -8.78 10.72 -0.96
C LYS A 135 -8.53 10.83 -2.45
N PHE A 136 -9.32 10.14 -3.25
CA PHE A 136 -9.30 10.32 -4.69
C PHE A 136 -10.30 11.43 -5.07
N ASP A 137 -9.82 12.51 -5.69
CA ASP A 137 -10.64 13.70 -5.98
C ASP A 137 -11.43 13.61 -7.31
N GLY A 138 -11.30 12.48 -8.01
CA GLY A 138 -11.84 12.30 -9.35
C GLY A 138 -10.77 12.37 -10.44
N ASN A 139 -9.54 12.77 -10.15
CA ASN A 139 -8.42 12.75 -11.07
C ASN A 139 -7.20 12.06 -10.45
N GLU A 140 -6.82 12.47 -9.24
CA GLU A 140 -5.62 12.01 -8.55
C GLU A 140 -5.87 11.70 -7.07
N TRP A 141 -4.88 11.08 -6.44
CA TRP A 141 -4.88 10.82 -5.01
C TRP A 141 -4.25 11.99 -4.27
N ALA A 142 -5.01 12.63 -3.40
CA ALA A 142 -4.53 13.68 -2.51
C ALA A 142 -4.41 13.14 -1.08
N ARG A 143 -3.33 13.52 -0.38
CA ARG A 143 -3.22 13.31 1.07
C ARG A 143 -4.22 14.24 1.78
N ILE A 144 -4.96 13.70 2.74
CA ILE A 144 -5.93 14.45 3.54
C ILE A 144 -5.64 14.34 5.05
N PRO A 145 -6.05 15.32 5.87
CA PRO A 145 -6.00 15.20 7.32
C PRO A 145 -7.05 14.21 7.84
N LEU A 146 -6.87 13.73 9.07
CA LEU A 146 -7.82 12.82 9.74
C LEU A 146 -9.25 13.42 9.82
N SER A 147 -9.36 14.74 9.98
CA SER A 147 -10.64 15.46 10.05
C SER A 147 -11.46 15.35 8.77
N GLU A 148 -10.83 15.08 7.62
CA GLU A 148 -11.51 14.89 6.34
C GLU A 148 -11.73 13.41 6.00
N PHE A 149 -11.17 12.50 6.79
CA PHE A 149 -11.35 11.06 6.59
C PHE A 149 -12.66 10.59 7.24
N PRO A 150 -13.65 10.07 6.48
CA PRO A 150 -15.00 9.82 6.99
C PRO A 150 -15.04 9.00 8.28
N ALA A 151 -15.79 9.47 9.28
CA ALA A 151 -15.83 8.90 10.63
C ALA A 151 -16.47 7.50 10.70
N GLU A 152 -17.31 7.17 9.72
CA GLU A 152 -17.95 5.85 9.59
C GLU A 152 -16.97 4.75 9.16
N PHE A 153 -15.85 5.11 8.55
CA PHE A 153 -14.80 4.15 8.21
C PHE A 153 -14.07 3.72 9.47
N LYS A 154 -14.28 2.46 9.84
CA LYS A 154 -13.69 1.83 11.03
C LYS A 154 -12.84 0.62 10.68
N ASP A 155 -13.21 -0.10 9.61
CA ASP A 155 -12.64 -1.40 9.31
C ASP A 155 -11.29 -1.33 8.60
N ILE A 156 -10.43 -2.28 8.95
CA ILE A 156 -9.19 -2.63 8.25
C ILE A 156 -9.50 -3.81 7.32
N ASN A 157 -9.76 -3.50 6.05
CA ASN A 157 -10.41 -4.40 5.10
C ASN A 157 -9.51 -4.87 3.94
N LEU A 158 -8.19 -4.68 4.06
CA LEU A 158 -7.18 -5.24 3.16
C LEU A 158 -6.20 -6.13 3.93
N VAL A 159 -5.56 -7.08 3.24
CA VAL A 159 -4.46 -7.88 3.80
C VAL A 159 -3.29 -6.96 4.18
N ILE A 160 -2.85 -6.97 5.43
CA ILE A 160 -1.78 -6.06 5.91
C ILE A 160 -0.38 -6.62 5.64
N ASP A 161 -0.17 -7.91 5.94
CA ASP A 161 1.14 -8.57 5.81
C ASP A 161 1.13 -9.65 4.72
N ALA A 162 0.97 -9.19 3.48
CA ALA A 162 0.84 -10.07 2.34
C ALA A 162 2.08 -10.95 2.09
N LYS A 163 3.27 -10.51 2.49
CA LYS A 163 4.50 -11.29 2.29
C LYS A 163 4.53 -12.51 3.20
N THR A 164 4.21 -12.34 4.47
CA THR A 164 4.07 -13.47 5.41
C THR A 164 2.95 -14.42 4.98
N GLN A 165 1.92 -13.88 4.32
CA GLN A 165 0.74 -14.61 3.88
C GLN A 165 0.77 -15.00 2.40
N GLU A 166 1.94 -14.96 1.75
CA GLU A 166 2.07 -15.08 0.29
C GLU A 166 1.42 -16.36 -0.25
N LYS A 167 1.68 -17.50 0.42
CA LYS A 167 1.06 -18.79 0.06
C LYS A 167 -0.47 -18.75 0.17
N THR A 168 -1.00 -18.09 1.19
CA THR A 168 -2.44 -18.00 1.43
C THR A 168 -3.11 -17.09 0.41
N VAL A 169 -2.55 -15.91 0.15
CA VAL A 169 -3.15 -14.92 -0.77
C VAL A 169 -3.02 -15.32 -2.24
N THR A 170 -2.05 -16.17 -2.58
CA THR A 170 -1.88 -16.69 -3.96
C THR A 170 -2.64 -17.98 -4.22
N ALA A 171 -2.96 -18.76 -3.18
CA ALA A 171 -3.72 -20.00 -3.32
C ALA A 171 -5.22 -19.78 -3.58
N GLN A 172 -5.77 -18.61 -3.25
CA GLN A 172 -7.19 -18.29 -3.44
C GLN A 172 -7.35 -16.96 -4.20
N SER A 173 -8.25 -16.93 -5.18
CA SER A 173 -8.53 -15.73 -5.98
C SER A 173 -10.03 -15.60 -6.27
N PRO A 174 -10.72 -14.56 -5.76
CA PRO A 174 -10.20 -13.57 -4.80
C PRO A 174 -10.03 -14.17 -3.39
N VAL A 175 -9.10 -13.59 -2.61
CA VAL A 175 -9.07 -13.75 -1.14
C VAL A 175 -10.35 -13.15 -0.58
N SER A 176 -11.20 -13.95 0.07
CA SER A 176 -12.50 -13.46 0.54
C SER A 176 -12.36 -12.48 1.71
N ALA A 177 -13.34 -11.59 1.91
CA ALA A 177 -13.29 -10.60 2.99
C ALA A 177 -13.21 -11.25 4.38
N GLU A 178 -13.82 -12.43 4.54
CA GLU A 178 -13.76 -13.23 5.76
C GLU A 178 -12.34 -13.78 6.00
N LEU A 179 -11.65 -14.21 4.93
CA LEU A 179 -10.26 -14.63 5.02
C LEU A 179 -9.33 -13.45 5.31
N VAL A 180 -9.56 -12.27 4.70
CA VAL A 180 -8.81 -11.04 5.03
C VAL A 180 -8.92 -10.72 6.53
N ARG A 181 -10.15 -10.74 7.07
CA ARG A 181 -10.38 -10.55 8.52
C ARG A 181 -9.65 -11.59 9.36
N LYS A 182 -9.68 -12.86 8.94
CA LYS A 182 -8.99 -13.96 9.63
C LYS A 182 -7.47 -13.76 9.62
N ILE A 183 -6.89 -13.39 8.48
CA ILE A 183 -5.46 -13.09 8.34
C ILE A 183 -5.05 -11.95 9.29
N ASN A 184 -5.81 -10.85 9.27
CA ASN A 184 -5.50 -9.68 10.10
C ASN A 184 -5.77 -9.92 11.60
N SER A 185 -6.56 -10.93 11.96
CA SER A 185 -6.96 -11.20 13.35
C SER A 185 -5.77 -11.49 14.28
N SER A 186 -4.65 -12.00 13.77
CA SER A 186 -3.46 -12.29 14.56
C SER A 186 -2.62 -11.06 14.91
N LEU A 187 -2.84 -9.91 14.24
CA LEU A 187 -2.09 -8.68 14.46
C LEU A 187 -2.58 -7.96 15.70
N THR A 188 -1.74 -7.69 16.68
CA THR A 188 -2.17 -7.18 18.00
C THR A 188 -2.16 -5.67 18.13
N GLN A 189 -1.52 -4.96 17.20
CA GLN A 189 -1.39 -3.51 17.26
C GLN A 189 -2.77 -2.85 17.06
N PRO A 190 -3.13 -1.85 17.89
CA PRO A 190 -4.46 -1.22 17.84
C PRO A 190 -4.76 -0.60 16.48
N GLU A 191 -3.76 -0.02 15.81
CA GLU A 191 -3.89 0.59 14.49
C GLU A 191 -4.19 -0.41 13.35
N TYR A 192 -4.04 -1.72 13.60
CA TYR A 192 -4.43 -2.79 12.68
C TYR A 192 -5.78 -3.41 12.99
N LYS A 193 -6.39 -3.06 14.13
CA LYS A 193 -7.71 -3.57 14.53
C LYS A 193 -8.85 -2.69 14.04
N THR A 194 -8.64 -1.38 14.05
CA THR A 194 -9.61 -0.37 13.65
C THR A 194 -8.88 0.88 13.23
N ILE A 195 -9.55 1.76 12.48
CA ILE A 195 -9.06 3.10 12.17
C ILE A 195 -9.16 3.95 13.44
N LEU A 196 -8.02 4.21 14.08
CA LEU A 196 -7.94 5.04 15.28
C LEU A 196 -8.23 6.51 14.95
N ARG A 197 -8.91 7.17 15.87
CA ARG A 197 -9.19 8.62 15.83
C ARG A 197 -8.41 9.40 16.88
N GLU A 198 -8.01 8.71 17.94
CA GLU A 198 -7.19 9.28 19.00
C GLU A 198 -5.71 8.97 18.81
N PRO A 199 -4.81 9.85 19.27
CA PRO A 199 -3.38 9.61 19.27
C PRO A 199 -2.99 8.36 20.07
N LEU A 200 -2.01 7.61 19.58
CA LEU A 200 -1.31 6.58 20.34
C LEU A 200 -0.31 7.20 21.33
N PRO A 201 -0.03 6.52 22.46
CA PRO A 201 1.02 6.96 23.38
C PRO A 201 2.38 6.96 22.68
N GLU A 202 3.26 7.90 23.06
CA GLU A 202 4.57 8.07 22.41
C GLU A 202 5.43 6.79 22.46
N SER A 203 5.28 5.98 23.52
CA SER A 203 5.96 4.69 23.67
C SER A 203 5.55 3.63 22.65
N ALA A 204 4.39 3.80 21.99
CA ALA A 204 3.93 2.93 20.91
C ALA A 204 4.38 3.40 19.52
N LEU A 205 5.01 4.59 19.42
CA LEU A 205 5.46 5.17 18.16
C LEU A 205 6.96 4.89 17.94
N CYS A 206 7.38 5.03 16.68
CA CYS A 206 8.79 4.97 16.34
C CYS A 206 9.60 6.03 17.11
N PRO A 207 10.71 5.65 17.75
CA PRO A 207 11.56 6.61 18.43
C PRO A 207 12.07 7.71 17.48
N ASP A 208 12.22 8.92 17.99
CA ASP A 208 12.76 10.06 17.23
C ASP A 208 14.27 10.15 17.44
N TRP A 209 15.03 9.17 16.93
CA TRP A 209 16.47 9.08 17.18
C TRP A 209 17.28 10.32 16.74
N SER A 210 16.73 11.13 15.84
CA SER A 210 17.33 12.35 15.30
C SER A 210 16.93 13.63 16.03
N SER A 211 15.97 13.56 16.95
CA SER A 211 15.51 14.74 17.70
C SER A 211 16.47 15.07 18.85
N PRO A 212 16.68 16.36 19.16
CA PRO A 212 17.39 16.79 20.36
C PRO A 212 16.81 16.22 21.66
N ARG A 213 15.55 15.78 21.64
CA ARG A 213 14.86 15.16 22.78
C ARG A 213 15.24 13.70 22.99
N TYR A 214 15.87 13.05 22.01
CA TYR A 214 16.31 11.68 22.16
C TYR A 214 17.69 11.61 22.82
N THR A 215 17.72 11.11 24.05
CA THR A 215 18.95 10.67 24.70
C THR A 215 19.12 9.19 24.43
N SER A 216 20.08 8.81 23.58
CA SER A 216 20.48 7.41 23.45
C SER A 216 20.73 6.80 24.82
N PRO A 217 20.30 5.55 25.09
CA PRO A 217 20.88 4.78 26.17
C PRO A 217 22.39 4.82 25.96
N LYS A 218 23.12 5.49 26.86
CA LYS A 218 24.58 5.47 26.83
C LYS A 218 24.97 4.00 26.87
N ALA A 219 25.83 3.57 25.94
CA ALA A 219 26.37 2.23 25.97
C ALA A 219 26.90 1.98 27.40
N PRO A 220 26.53 0.85 28.06
CA PRO A 220 26.91 0.62 29.45
C PRO A 220 28.43 0.65 29.65
N LEU A 221 29.18 0.40 28.57
CA LEU A 221 30.63 0.40 28.54
C LEU A 221 31.10 1.12 27.27
N PRO A 222 31.95 2.15 27.36
CA PRO A 222 32.64 2.72 26.20
C PRO A 222 33.52 1.65 25.56
N ILE A 223 33.47 1.50 24.24
CA ILE A 223 34.46 0.70 23.52
C ILE A 223 35.76 1.50 23.52
N PRO A 224 36.86 0.99 24.11
CA PRO A 224 38.14 1.68 24.05
C PRO A 224 38.62 1.78 22.59
N PRO A 225 39.34 2.85 22.22
CA PRO A 225 39.88 2.99 20.88
C PRO A 225 40.74 1.77 20.53
N PRO A 226 40.77 1.35 19.25
CA PRO A 226 41.64 0.26 18.83
C PRO A 226 43.08 0.58 19.25
N SER A 227 43.66 -0.24 20.12
CA SER A 227 45.09 -0.13 20.43
C SER A 227 45.86 -0.27 19.12
N GLU A 228 46.69 0.72 18.80
CA GLU A 228 47.67 0.62 17.72
C GLU A 228 48.42 -0.70 17.89
N ARG A 229 48.16 -1.66 17.00
CA ARG A 229 49.02 -2.82 16.85
C ARG A 229 50.38 -2.29 16.40
N LYS A 230 51.29 -2.06 17.36
CA LYS A 230 52.71 -1.98 17.06
C LYS A 230 53.05 -3.25 16.28
N GLY A 231 53.47 -3.06 15.04
CA GLY A 231 53.91 -4.15 14.19
C GLY A 231 55.13 -4.80 14.81
N ASP A 232 55.01 -6.07 15.15
CA ASP A 232 56.17 -6.92 15.37
C ASP A 232 56.71 -7.29 13.99
N LYS A 233 57.95 -6.88 13.75
CA LYS A 233 58.80 -7.29 12.63
C LYS A 233 59.30 -8.71 12.82
#